data_AF-W4IEB0-F1
#
_entry.id   AF-W4IEB0-F1
#
_cell.length_a   1.000
_cell.length_b   1.000
_cell.length_c   1.000
_cell.angle_alpha   90.00
_cell.angle_beta   90.00
_cell.angle_gamma   90.00
#
_symmetry.space_group_name_H-M   'P 1'
#
loop_
_entity.id
_entity.type
_entity.pdbx_description
1 polymer ?
#
loop_
_entity_poly.entity_id
_entity_poly.type
_entity_poly.pdbx_seq_one_letter_code
_entity_poly.pdbx_strand_id
1 'polypeptide(L)'
;MMDNKTEENIFENMTREEKEVLLEANTKREWESYGQWLKRKEFLLKMLNYHKEHNLQIDVEKFCKMGHMYYNVKYLSCSYNSEVLEEMKKYEQS
;
A
#
# COMPACT_ATOMS: atom_id res chain seq x y z
N MET A 1 6.78 -25.01 -4.55
CA MET A 1 7.88 -24.12 -4.95
C MET A 1 7.30 -23.22 -6.02
N MET A 2 7.06 -21.94 -5.71
CA MET A 2 6.71 -20.96 -6.75
C MET A 2 7.99 -20.66 -7.53
N ASP A 3 7.90 -20.65 -8.86
CA ASP A 3 9.03 -20.45 -9.75
C ASP A 3 9.64 -19.05 -9.55
N ASN A 4 10.92 -18.99 -9.17
CA ASN A 4 11.69 -17.74 -9.04
C ASN A 4 11.67 -16.88 -10.33
N LYS A 5 11.41 -17.48 -11.49
CA LYS A 5 11.27 -16.78 -12.78
C LYS A 5 10.06 -15.85 -12.86
N THR A 6 9.00 -16.15 -12.11
CA THR A 6 7.78 -15.33 -12.11
C THR A 6 7.97 -14.05 -11.32
N GLU A 7 8.73 -14.09 -10.22
CA GLU A 7 9.05 -12.92 -9.41
C GLU A 7 9.98 -11.95 -10.16
N GLU A 8 11.07 -12.45 -10.77
CA GLU A 8 12.02 -11.62 -11.54
C GLU A 8 11.34 -10.85 -12.70
N ASN A 9 10.41 -11.48 -13.42
CA ASN A 9 9.69 -10.86 -14.53
C ASN A 9 8.76 -9.70 -14.10
N ILE A 10 8.22 -9.75 -12.88
CA ILE A 10 7.36 -8.67 -12.36
C ILE A 10 8.20 -7.42 -12.09
N PHE A 11 9.46 -7.56 -11.66
CA PHE A 11 10.36 -6.45 -11.37
C PHE A 11 10.95 -5.75 -12.60
N GLU A 12 11.00 -6.43 -13.75
CA GLU A 12 11.54 -5.84 -14.99
C GLU A 12 10.63 -4.77 -15.59
N ASN A 13 9.31 -4.89 -15.42
CA ASN A 13 8.34 -3.95 -15.98
C ASN A 13 7.83 -2.88 -14.99
N MET A 14 8.40 -2.83 -13.78
CA MET A 14 7.99 -1.85 -12.77
C MET A 14 8.79 -0.55 -12.86
N THR A 15 8.07 0.56 -12.82
CA THR A 15 8.59 1.91 -12.59
C THR A 15 9.34 1.97 -11.26
N ARG A 16 10.19 2.99 -11.10
CA ARG A 16 10.93 3.20 -9.85
C ARG A 16 9.97 3.40 -8.68
N GLU A 17 8.91 4.17 -8.90
CA GLU A 17 7.90 4.53 -7.91
C GLU A 17 7.13 3.27 -7.44
N GLU A 18 6.80 2.35 -8.35
CA GLU A 18 6.22 1.04 -7.99
C GLU A 18 7.15 0.23 -7.07
N LYS A 19 8.45 0.19 -7.38
CA LYS A 19 9.44 -0.54 -6.57
C LYS A 19 9.56 0.06 -5.17
N GLU A 20 9.53 1.38 -5.05
CA GLU A 20 9.56 2.08 -3.76
C GLU A 20 8.29 1.81 -2.94
N VAL A 21 7.12 1.84 -3.57
CA VAL A 21 5.85 1.46 -2.92
C VAL A 21 5.87 0.02 -2.44
N LEU A 22 6.40 -0.91 -3.24
CA LEU A 22 6.52 -2.31 -2.85
C LEU A 22 7.51 -2.49 -1.71
N LEU A 23 8.64 -1.77 -1.70
CA LEU A 23 9.58 -1.79 -0.60
C LEU A 23 8.90 -1.30 0.69
N GLU A 24 8.16 -0.19 0.62
CA GLU A 24 7.41 0.35 1.74
C GLU A 24 6.35 -0.63 2.27
N ALA A 25 5.58 -1.24 1.38
CA ALA A 25 4.56 -2.24 1.73
C ALA A 25 5.17 -3.49 2.37
N ASN A 26 6.36 -3.90 1.92
CA ASN A 26 7.08 -5.05 2.48
C ASN A 26 7.87 -4.74 3.76
N THR A 27 7.98 -3.47 4.17
CA THR A 27 8.73 -3.07 5.36
C THR A 27 7.81 -2.98 6.57
N LYS A 28 7.84 -4.01 7.43
CA LYS A 28 7.17 -4.00 8.74
C LYS A 28 7.83 -2.98 9.69
N ARG A 29 7.01 -2.21 10.41
CA ARG A 29 7.49 -1.31 11.46
C ARG A 29 7.52 -2.02 12.81
N GLU A 30 8.37 -1.55 13.72
CA GLU A 30 8.58 -2.15 15.04
C GLU A 30 7.30 -2.17 15.91
N TRP A 31 6.46 -1.14 15.77
CA TRP A 31 5.19 -1.03 16.51
C TRP A 31 4.05 -1.85 15.91
N GLU A 32 4.23 -2.47 14.73
CA GLU A 32 3.21 -3.29 14.11
C GLU A 32 3.29 -4.73 14.61
N SER A 33 2.15 -5.32 14.98
CA SER A 33 2.02 -6.78 15.00
C SER A 33 2.15 -7.33 13.57
N TYR A 34 2.47 -8.61 13.42
CA TYR A 34 2.56 -9.23 12.09
C TYR A 34 1.24 -9.12 11.31
N GLY A 35 0.10 -9.35 11.99
CA GLY A 35 -1.23 -9.22 11.37
C GLY A 35 -1.56 -7.78 10.97
N GLN A 36 -1.15 -6.79 11.77
CA GLN A 36 -1.34 -5.37 11.42
C GLN A 36 -0.52 -4.98 10.19
N TRP A 37 0.75 -5.40 10.12
CA TRP A 37 1.60 -5.17 8.97
C TRP A 37 1.00 -5.78 7.70
N LEU A 38 0.53 -7.04 7.75
CA LEU A 38 -0.09 -7.69 6.60
C LEU A 38 -1.30 -6.90 6.08
N LYS A 39 -2.11 -6.33 6.98
CA LYS A 39 -3.27 -5.52 6.59
C LYS A 39 -2.90 -4.17 5.98
N ARG A 40 -1.88 -3.49 6.53
CA ARG A 40 -1.33 -2.28 5.90
C ARG A 40 -0.71 -2.59 4.54
N LYS A 41 0.04 -3.69 4.42
CA LYS A 41 0.60 -4.17 3.16
C LYS A 41 -0.50 -4.44 2.13
N GLU A 42 -1.55 -5.18 2.52
CA GLU A 42 -2.71 -5.46 1.67
C GLU A 42 -3.35 -4.15 1.15
N PHE A 43 -3.56 -3.18 2.04
CA PHE A 43 -4.09 -1.87 1.67
C PHE A 43 -3.21 -1.13 0.65
N LEU A 44 -1.88 -1.08 0.86
CA LEU A 44 -0.95 -0.43 -0.07
C LEU A 44 -0.92 -1.12 -1.44
N LEU A 45 -1.03 -2.45 -1.48
CA LEU A 45 -1.10 -3.20 -2.73
C LEU A 45 -2.40 -2.94 -3.50
N LYS A 46 -3.54 -2.84 -2.80
CA LYS A 46 -4.82 -2.46 -3.42
C LYS A 46 -4.79 -1.03 -3.96
N MET A 47 -4.21 -0.09 -3.21
CA MET A 47 -3.99 1.27 -3.68
C MET A 47 -3.10 1.28 -4.94
N LEU A 48 -2.04 0.46 -4.97
CA LEU A 48 -1.14 0.37 -6.11
C LEU A 48 -1.86 -0.17 -7.35
N ASN A 49 -2.59 -1.28 -7.21
CA ASN A 49 -3.38 -1.85 -8.29
C ASN A 49 -4.42 -0.87 -8.82
N TYR A 50 -5.13 -0.18 -7.93
CA TYR A 50 -6.10 0.83 -8.33
C TYR A 50 -5.47 1.93 -9.19
N HIS A 51 -4.29 2.44 -8.79
CA HIS A 51 -3.57 3.44 -9.59
C HIS A 51 -3.17 2.91 -10.97
N LYS A 52 -2.72 1.65 -11.05
CA LYS A 52 -2.35 1.01 -12.32
C LYS A 52 -3.54 0.83 -13.26
N GLU A 53 -4.66 0.35 -12.74
CA GLU A 53 -5.90 0.12 -13.51
C GLU A 53 -6.50 1.42 -14.04
N HIS A 54 -6.33 2.53 -13.31
CA HIS A 54 -6.90 3.83 -13.65
C HIS A 54 -5.88 4.79 -14.28
N ASN A 55 -4.66 4.30 -14.60
CA ASN A 55 -3.57 5.10 -15.15
C ASN A 55 -3.28 6.39 -14.34
N LEU A 56 -3.32 6.27 -13.00
CA LEU A 56 -3.04 7.36 -12.07
C LEU A 56 -1.55 7.39 -11.74
N GLN A 57 -1.02 8.59 -11.55
CA GLN A 57 0.35 8.78 -11.09
C GLN A 57 0.59 8.10 -9.73
N ILE A 58 1.73 7.44 -9.59
CA ILE A 58 2.18 6.86 -8.32
C ILE A 58 3.04 7.90 -7.60
N ASP A 59 2.51 8.42 -6.49
CA ASP A 59 3.20 9.32 -5.57
C ASP A 59 3.61 8.54 -4.32
N VAL A 60 4.90 8.23 -4.21
CA VAL A 60 5.45 7.41 -3.12
C VAL A 60 5.18 8.03 -1.75
N GLU A 61 5.25 9.36 -1.62
CA GLU A 61 5.00 10.05 -0.36
C GLU A 61 3.53 9.92 0.05
N LYS A 62 2.61 10.04 -0.91
CA LYS A 62 1.18 9.82 -0.68
C LYS A 62 0.89 8.38 -0.23
N PHE A 63 1.49 7.38 -0.87
CA PHE A 63 1.35 5.98 -0.47
C PHE A 63 1.82 5.76 0.98
N CYS A 64 3.00 6.26 1.33
CA CYS A 64 3.54 6.16 2.69
C CYS A 64 2.60 6.80 3.73
N LYS A 65 2.12 8.03 3.46
CA LYS A 65 1.17 8.73 4.33
C LYS A 65 -0.15 7.96 4.46
N MET A 66 -0.72 7.49 3.36
CA MET A 66 -1.98 6.72 3.37
C MET A 66 -1.83 5.40 4.15
N GLY A 67 -0.69 4.72 4.03
CA GLY A 67 -0.40 3.51 4.81
C GLY A 67 -0.36 3.77 6.32
N HIS A 68 0.28 4.87 6.75
CA HIS A 68 0.28 5.27 8.16
C HIS A 68 -1.12 5.71 8.63
N MET A 69 -1.84 6.50 7.84
CA MET A 69 -3.20 6.92 8.19
C MET A 69 -4.16 5.73 8.29
N TYR A 70 -4.04 4.75 7.40
CA TYR A 70 -4.78 3.49 7.47
C TYR A 70 -4.52 2.78 8.80
N TYR A 71 -3.25 2.60 9.17
CA TYR A 71 -2.89 1.96 10.44
C TYR A 71 -3.48 2.72 11.63
N ASN A 72 -3.35 4.05 11.64
CA ASN A 72 -3.84 4.91 12.71
C ASN A 72 -5.37 4.82 12.88
N VAL A 73 -6.12 4.79 11.77
CA VAL A 73 -7.57 4.62 11.80
C VAL A 73 -7.96 3.23 12.32
N LYS A 74 -7.32 2.17 11.82
CA LYS A 74 -7.73 0.79 12.14
C LYS A 74 -7.29 0.31 13.51
N TYR A 75 -6.16 0.81 14.03
CA TYR A 75 -5.52 0.24 15.22
C TYR A 75 -5.29 1.24 16.34
N LEU A 76 -5.27 2.54 16.07
CA LEU A 76 -5.05 3.59 17.08
C LEU A 76 -6.29 4.45 17.32
N SER A 77 -7.42 4.12 16.70
CA SER A 77 -8.69 4.88 16.82
C SER A 77 -8.56 6.35 16.44
N CYS A 78 -7.62 6.70 15.56
CA CYS A 78 -7.51 8.05 15.04
C CYS A 78 -8.62 8.34 14.03
N SER A 79 -9.03 9.60 13.95
CA SER A 79 -9.91 10.10 12.89
C SER A 79 -9.19 11.18 12.09
N TYR A 80 -9.48 11.22 10.79
CA TYR A 80 -9.01 12.23 9.86
C TYR A 80 -10.21 12.94 9.24
N ASN A 81 -9.97 13.96 8.41
CA ASN A 81 -11.05 14.60 7.67
C ASN A 81 -11.79 13.60 6.76
N SER A 82 -13.02 13.94 6.37
CA SER A 82 -13.87 13.05 5.57
C SER A 82 -13.24 12.69 4.22
N GLU A 83 -12.54 13.63 3.58
CA GLU A 83 -11.88 13.43 2.28
C GLU A 83 -10.84 12.31 2.33
N VAL A 84 -9.99 12.27 3.36
CA VAL A 84 -9.00 11.20 3.55
C VAL A 84 -9.68 9.86 3.81
N LEU A 85 -10.76 9.83 4.59
CA LEU A 85 -11.49 8.61 4.88
C LEU A 85 -12.22 8.07 3.64
N GLU A 86 -12.78 8.94 2.81
CA GLU A 86 -13.40 8.58 1.54
C GLU A 86 -12.38 8.07 0.54
N GLU A 87 -11.20 8.70 0.45
CA GLU A 87 -10.11 8.21 -0.39
C GLU A 87 -9.62 6.83 0.06
N MET A 88 -9.44 6.62 1.36
CA MET A 88 -9.06 5.32 1.92
C MET A 88 -10.07 4.21 1.55
N LYS A 89 -11.37 4.51 1.62
CA LYS A 89 -12.44 3.56 1.25
C LYS A 89 -12.37 3.13 -0.21
N LYS A 90 -11.97 4.01 -1.13
CA LYS A 90 -11.80 3.65 -2.55
C LYS A 90 -10.83 2.48 -2.69
N TYR A 91 -9.69 2.56 -1.99
CA TYR A 91 -8.65 1.53 -2.07
C TYR A 91 -8.99 0.28 -1.27
N GLU A 92 -9.74 0.36 -0.17
CA GLU A 92 -10.16 -0.83 0.58
C GLU A 92 -11.10 -1.74 -0.22
N GLN A 93 -11.86 -1.15 -1.16
CA GLN A 93 -12.89 -1.81 -1.97
C GLN A 93 -12.38 -2.30 -3.34
N SER A 94 -11.15 -1.95 -3.72
CA SER A 94 -10.48 -2.40 -4.95
C SER A 94 -9.94 -3.83 -4.85
#